data_AF-A0A8T3W3B8-F1
#
_entry.id   AF-A0A8T3W3B8-F1
#
_cell.length_a   1.000
_cell.length_b   1.000
_cell.length_c   1.000
_cell.angle_alpha   90.00
_cell.angle_beta   90.00
_cell.angle_gamma   90.00
#
_symmetry.space_group_name_H-M   'P 1'
#
loop_
_entity.id
_entity.type
_entity.pdbx_description
1 polymer ?
#
loop_
_entity_poly.entity_id
_entity_poly.type
_entity_poly.pdbx_seq_one_letter_code
_entity_poly.pdbx_strand_id
1 'polypeptide(L)'
;MVQELRQFWEENAETLGKMTRENLYGDFNLEHILRSLPIPSRQLKILDLGTGAGKIAVQASLLGHTAVGVDFSKEMIKQARLTAMHFHTRIMLVEDDAETLHFPTGLFDVVIAKDLLFCVDDASAAINRWKDILNPGGFLIIADGNYAFHYKNEWYMNRHEQILRRYGEDDMQMMLGPDIDGERLGLIVKDYYSNGVRRPNWELWFLPGIGFEDFTIKYRDVADTSILVRGKLIVIPCRYVVTACKKAPDQDRSRPETSEHPVYDVDDKVFSALGNKIRLHIIRILEIGDMNVMEISEQLGIPQNDVSYHLRILREADIIVSRNEGKNKVYRLQNPKHIYSLLNTLYLMRNGL
;
A
#
# COMPACT_ATOMS: atom_id res chain seq x y z
N MET A 1 17.01 19.97 -2.37
CA MET A 1 16.12 18.80 -2.51
C MET A 1 16.60 17.82 -3.59
N VAL A 2 16.31 17.98 -4.89
CA VAL A 2 16.69 16.96 -5.91
C VAL A 2 18.21 16.73 -6.02
N GLN A 3 19.02 17.80 -5.96
CA GLN A 3 20.48 17.67 -6.00
C GLN A 3 21.06 16.96 -4.76
N GLU A 4 20.52 17.22 -3.56
CA GLU A 4 20.95 16.57 -2.32
C GLU A 4 20.57 15.09 -2.30
N LEU A 5 19.36 14.77 -2.78
CA LEU A 5 18.92 13.39 -2.94
C LEU A 5 19.83 12.64 -3.92
N ARG A 6 20.17 13.26 -5.05
CA ARG A 6 21.11 12.68 -6.02
C ARG A 6 22.47 12.42 -5.41
N GLN A 7 23.02 13.42 -4.71
CA GLN A 7 24.30 13.28 -4.04
C GLN A 7 24.26 12.13 -3.01
N PHE A 8 23.18 12.03 -2.22
CA PHE A 8 23.01 10.94 -1.25
C PHE A 8 23.09 9.56 -1.92
N TRP A 9 22.38 9.36 -3.03
CA TRP A 9 22.40 8.08 -3.74
C TRP A 9 23.75 7.80 -4.39
N GLU A 10 24.39 8.80 -4.99
CA GLU A 10 25.71 8.65 -5.62
C GLU A 10 26.79 8.29 -4.58
N GLU A 11 26.79 8.91 -3.40
CA GLU A 11 27.70 8.62 -2.29
C GLU A 11 27.55 7.19 -1.77
N ASN A 12 26.32 6.66 -1.72
CA ASN A 12 26.01 5.35 -1.16
C ASN A 12 25.92 4.22 -2.21
N ALA A 13 26.13 4.53 -3.49
CA ALA A 13 25.90 3.60 -4.60
C ALA A 13 26.73 2.31 -4.45
N GLU A 14 28.01 2.41 -4.10
CA GLU A 14 28.89 1.24 -3.96
C GLU A 14 28.42 0.27 -2.87
N THR A 15 28.07 0.80 -1.70
CA THR A 15 27.53 0.04 -0.57
C THR A 15 26.24 -0.69 -0.96
N LEU A 16 25.28 0.04 -1.54
CA LEU A 16 24.01 -0.53 -2.02
C LEU A 16 24.23 -1.58 -3.12
N GLY A 17 25.21 -1.34 -3.99
CA GLY A 17 25.66 -2.27 -5.01
C GLY A 17 26.15 -3.59 -4.42
N LYS A 18 27.03 -3.52 -3.42
CA LYS A 18 27.56 -4.70 -2.73
C LYS A 18 26.45 -5.48 -2.03
N MET A 19 25.62 -4.79 -1.24
CA MET A 19 24.48 -5.41 -0.55
C MET A 19 23.52 -6.12 -1.52
N THR A 20 23.26 -5.50 -2.68
CA THR A 20 22.38 -6.09 -3.71
C THR A 20 22.99 -7.36 -4.32
N ARG A 21 24.31 -7.40 -4.55
CA ARG A 21 24.98 -8.60 -5.05
C ARG A 21 25.04 -9.73 -4.02
N GLU A 22 25.20 -9.38 -2.74
CA GLU A 22 25.21 -10.37 -1.65
C GLU A 22 23.81 -10.92 -1.36
N ASN A 23 22.76 -10.11 -1.52
CA ASN A 23 21.39 -10.51 -1.24
C ASN A 23 20.38 -9.92 -2.26
N LEU A 24 20.37 -10.51 -3.45
CA LEU A 24 19.53 -10.06 -4.56
C LEU A 24 18.03 -10.09 -4.23
N TYR A 25 17.56 -11.13 -3.56
CA TYR A 25 16.13 -11.28 -3.27
C TYR A 25 15.70 -10.47 -2.03
N GLY A 26 16.55 -10.38 -1.01
CA GLY A 26 16.23 -9.63 0.21
C GLY A 26 14.83 -9.95 0.75
N ASP A 27 14.06 -8.90 1.04
CA ASP A 27 12.66 -8.97 1.46
C ASP A 27 11.66 -8.86 0.29
N PHE A 28 12.13 -8.75 -0.96
CA PHE A 28 11.29 -8.54 -2.13
C PHE A 28 11.62 -9.53 -3.24
N ASN A 29 10.78 -10.56 -3.36
CA ASN A 29 10.83 -11.54 -4.44
C ASN A 29 9.79 -11.19 -5.52
N LEU A 30 10.27 -10.76 -6.69
CA LEU A 30 9.45 -10.38 -7.82
C LEU A 30 8.55 -11.52 -8.32
N GLU A 31 9.05 -12.75 -8.32
CA GLU A 31 8.34 -13.93 -8.83
C GLU A 31 7.02 -14.15 -8.09
N HIS A 32 7.03 -13.99 -6.76
CA HIS A 32 5.84 -14.18 -5.93
C HIS A 32 4.74 -13.18 -6.29
N ILE A 33 5.12 -11.94 -6.61
CA ILE A 33 4.16 -10.89 -6.98
C ILE A 33 3.61 -11.17 -8.37
N LEU A 34 4.48 -11.42 -9.35
CA LEU A 34 4.08 -11.74 -10.73
C LEU A 34 3.13 -12.94 -10.79
N ARG A 35 3.41 -14.01 -10.03
CA ARG A 35 2.53 -15.20 -9.95
C ARG A 35 1.14 -14.91 -9.39
N SER A 36 0.96 -13.82 -8.65
CA SER A 36 -0.32 -13.42 -8.09
C SER A 36 -1.15 -12.51 -9.00
N LEU A 37 -0.57 -12.06 -10.12
CA LEU A 37 -1.23 -11.19 -11.09
C LEU A 37 -1.79 -12.01 -12.27
N PRO A 38 -2.90 -11.57 -12.88
CA PRO A 38 -3.45 -12.19 -14.08
C PRO A 38 -2.65 -11.77 -15.35
N ILE A 39 -1.34 -12.02 -15.34
CA ILE A 39 -0.41 -11.70 -16.42
C ILE A 39 -0.32 -12.86 -17.44
N PRO A 40 -0.07 -12.57 -18.72
CA PRO A 40 -0.01 -13.60 -19.74
C PRO A 40 1.20 -14.52 -19.55
N SER A 41 1.04 -15.81 -19.87
CA SER A 41 2.11 -16.82 -19.81
C SER A 41 3.09 -16.71 -20.99
N ARG A 42 3.73 -15.56 -21.13
CA ARG A 42 4.77 -15.27 -22.12
C ARG A 42 5.89 -14.46 -21.49
N GLN A 43 6.98 -14.27 -22.23
CA GLN A 43 7.99 -13.28 -21.85
C GLN A 43 7.36 -11.88 -21.77
N LEU A 44 7.57 -11.19 -20.64
CA LEU A 44 7.08 -9.85 -20.38
C LEU A 44 8.19 -8.80 -20.63
N LYS A 45 7.77 -7.58 -20.95
CA LYS A 45 8.61 -6.39 -20.88
C LYS A 45 8.35 -5.67 -19.57
N ILE A 46 9.36 -5.66 -18.69
CA ILE A 46 9.28 -5.09 -17.34
C ILE A 46 10.17 -3.86 -17.25
N LEU A 47 9.59 -2.74 -16.79
CA LEU A 47 10.32 -1.54 -16.42
C LEU A 47 10.49 -1.49 -14.90
N ASP A 48 11.73 -1.34 -14.46
CA ASP A 48 12.14 -1.12 -13.08
C ASP A 48 12.55 0.35 -12.91
N LEU A 49 11.65 1.13 -12.31
CA LEU A 49 11.82 2.55 -12.05
C LEU A 49 12.61 2.75 -10.75
N GLY A 50 13.63 3.61 -10.78
CA GLY A 50 14.54 3.75 -9.65
C GLY A 50 15.28 2.45 -9.39
N THR A 51 15.83 1.84 -10.46
CA THR A 51 16.42 0.50 -10.42
C THR A 51 17.55 0.38 -9.41
N GLY A 52 18.18 1.50 -9.02
CA GLY A 52 19.27 1.55 -8.07
C GLY A 52 20.41 0.65 -8.51
N ALA A 53 20.80 -0.29 -7.65
CA ALA A 53 21.80 -1.31 -7.94
C ALA A 53 21.28 -2.51 -8.78
N GLY A 54 20.11 -2.39 -9.41
CA GLY A 54 19.58 -3.36 -10.39
C GLY A 54 18.80 -4.54 -9.80
N LYS A 55 18.36 -4.45 -8.54
CA LYS A 55 17.73 -5.58 -7.82
C LYS A 55 16.56 -6.19 -8.60
N ILE A 56 15.59 -5.39 -9.00
CA ILE A 56 14.36 -5.87 -9.64
C ILE A 56 14.60 -6.19 -11.11
N ALA A 57 15.32 -5.33 -11.85
CA ALA A 57 15.69 -5.61 -13.24
C ALA A 57 16.45 -6.94 -13.40
N VAL A 58 17.41 -7.25 -12.52
CA VAL A 58 18.14 -8.52 -12.54
C VAL A 58 17.23 -9.70 -12.19
N GLN A 59 16.38 -9.60 -11.16
CA GLN A 59 15.39 -10.64 -10.86
C GLN A 59 14.46 -10.90 -12.05
N ALA A 60 13.96 -9.85 -12.71
CA ALA A 60 13.12 -9.96 -13.90
C ALA A 60 13.84 -10.71 -15.04
N SER A 61 15.11 -10.39 -15.28
CA SER A 61 15.91 -11.11 -16.29
C SER A 61 16.15 -12.58 -15.93
N LEU A 62 16.39 -12.91 -14.66
CA LEU A 62 16.53 -14.30 -14.20
C LEU A 62 15.25 -15.11 -14.37
N LEU A 63 14.08 -14.45 -14.26
CA LEU A 63 12.77 -15.05 -14.54
C LEU A 63 12.47 -15.19 -16.04
N GLY A 64 13.42 -14.83 -16.91
CA GLY A 64 13.28 -14.93 -18.36
C GLY A 64 12.50 -13.77 -19.00
N HIS A 65 12.28 -12.67 -18.28
CA HIS A 65 11.64 -11.47 -18.81
C HIS A 65 12.65 -10.51 -19.44
N THR A 66 12.18 -9.65 -20.36
CA THR A 66 12.98 -8.52 -20.83
C THR A 66 12.86 -7.40 -19.81
N ALA A 67 13.98 -6.99 -19.22
CA ALA A 67 14.00 -5.98 -18.17
C ALA A 67 14.75 -4.72 -18.60
N VAL A 68 14.15 -3.58 -18.28
CA VAL A 68 14.74 -2.25 -18.42
C VAL A 68 14.81 -1.64 -17.03
N GLY A 69 16.00 -1.28 -16.57
CA GLY A 69 16.21 -0.54 -15.33
C GLY A 69 16.50 0.93 -15.62
N VAL A 70 15.81 1.82 -14.93
CA VAL A 70 15.99 3.27 -15.03
C VAL A 70 16.39 3.83 -13.68
N ASP A 71 17.43 4.66 -13.65
CA ASP A 71 17.81 5.42 -12.47
C ASP A 71 18.43 6.74 -12.91
N PHE A 72 18.15 7.83 -12.21
CA PHE A 72 18.71 9.11 -12.56
C PHE A 72 20.20 9.20 -12.18
N SER A 73 20.68 8.36 -11.25
CA SER A 73 22.06 8.34 -10.77
C SER A 73 22.93 7.46 -11.64
N LYS A 74 23.94 8.07 -12.25
CA LYS A 74 24.94 7.36 -13.06
C LYS A 74 25.72 6.32 -12.27
N GLU A 75 26.03 6.60 -11.00
CA GLU A 75 26.74 5.66 -10.13
C GLU A 75 25.85 4.47 -9.75
N MET A 76 24.55 4.68 -9.56
CA MET A 76 23.59 3.56 -9.41
C MET A 76 23.53 2.70 -10.67
N ILE A 77 23.41 3.31 -11.85
CA ILE A 77 23.43 2.58 -13.13
C ILE A 77 24.73 1.78 -13.33
N LYS A 78 25.87 2.32 -12.90
CA LYS A 78 27.14 1.58 -12.88
C LYS A 78 27.06 0.36 -11.95
N GLN A 79 26.49 0.50 -10.76
CA GLN A 79 26.32 -0.63 -9.83
C GLN A 79 25.31 -1.66 -10.35
N ALA A 80 24.20 -1.25 -10.95
CA ALA A 80 23.25 -2.14 -11.61
C ALA A 80 23.92 -2.97 -12.71
N ARG A 81 24.82 -2.37 -13.49
CA ARG A 81 25.59 -3.08 -14.51
C ARG A 81 26.54 -4.11 -13.90
N LEU A 82 27.21 -3.78 -12.79
CA LEU A 82 28.05 -4.75 -12.06
C LEU A 82 27.21 -5.90 -11.48
N THR A 83 26.02 -5.61 -10.95
CA THR A 83 25.08 -6.62 -10.47
C THR A 83 24.61 -7.53 -11.62
N ALA A 84 24.27 -6.95 -12.78
CA ALA A 84 23.87 -7.72 -13.95
C ALA A 84 24.99 -8.66 -14.43
N MET A 85 26.24 -8.18 -14.47
CA MET A 85 27.42 -9.00 -14.77
C MET A 85 27.62 -10.12 -13.75
N HIS A 86 27.49 -9.82 -12.45
CA HIS A 86 27.63 -10.80 -11.37
C HIS A 86 26.64 -11.97 -11.50
N PHE A 87 25.38 -11.67 -11.84
CA PHE A 87 24.34 -12.69 -12.02
C PHE A 87 24.21 -13.19 -13.47
N HIS A 88 25.13 -12.82 -14.37
CA HIS A 88 25.13 -13.25 -15.78
C HIS A 88 23.82 -12.96 -16.52
N THR A 89 23.19 -11.81 -16.21
CA THR A 89 21.92 -11.38 -16.81
C THR A 89 22.14 -10.34 -17.92
N ARG A 90 21.13 -10.20 -18.79
CA ARG A 90 21.10 -9.16 -19.82
C ARG A 90 19.92 -8.24 -19.55
N ILE A 91 20.22 -7.06 -19.04
CA ILE A 91 19.24 -5.99 -18.78
C ILE A 91 19.63 -4.73 -19.55
N MET A 92 18.63 -3.96 -19.99
CA MET A 92 18.87 -2.62 -20.52
C MET A 92 18.89 -1.65 -19.35
N LEU A 93 19.92 -0.79 -19.30
CA LEU A 93 20.05 0.22 -18.25
C LEU A 93 20.05 1.60 -18.88
N VAL A 94 19.21 2.48 -18.37
CA VAL A 94 19.02 3.84 -18.88
C VAL A 94 19.19 4.83 -17.74
N GLU A 95 20.08 5.81 -17.94
CA GLU A 95 20.14 6.98 -17.06
C GLU A 95 19.03 7.94 -17.47
N ASP A 96 17.93 7.95 -16.74
CA ASP A 96 16.74 8.80 -16.98
C ASP A 96 16.02 9.06 -15.66
N ASP A 97 15.19 10.08 -15.61
CA ASP A 97 14.42 10.46 -14.43
C ASP A 97 13.04 9.78 -14.44
N ALA A 98 12.68 9.12 -13.34
CA ALA A 98 11.39 8.46 -13.20
C ALA A 98 10.20 9.44 -13.26
N GLU A 99 10.40 10.73 -12.94
CA GLU A 99 9.35 11.75 -13.04
C GLU A 99 9.13 12.23 -14.48
N THR A 100 10.17 12.20 -15.32
CA THR A 100 10.16 12.79 -16.67
C THR A 100 10.58 11.81 -17.76
N LEU A 101 10.23 10.53 -17.61
CA LEU A 101 10.61 9.42 -18.50
C LEU A 101 10.36 9.69 -19.99
N HIS A 102 11.28 9.24 -20.84
CA HIS A 102 11.26 9.49 -22.29
C HIS A 102 10.82 8.28 -23.16
N PHE A 103 10.19 7.26 -22.58
CA PHE A 103 9.72 6.09 -23.33
C PHE A 103 8.45 6.33 -24.19
N PRO A 104 8.21 5.59 -25.26
CA PRO A 104 6.91 5.65 -25.95
C PRO A 104 5.77 5.13 -25.06
N THR A 105 4.56 5.64 -25.29
CA THR A 105 3.30 5.13 -24.70
C THR A 105 3.08 3.66 -25.09
N GLY A 106 2.56 2.84 -24.18
CA GLY A 106 2.22 1.44 -24.48
C GLY A 106 3.41 0.58 -24.87
N LEU A 107 4.44 0.55 -24.03
CA LEU A 107 5.67 -0.22 -24.25
C LEU A 107 5.83 -1.40 -23.30
N PHE A 108 5.42 -1.24 -22.05
CA PHE A 108 5.72 -2.19 -20.97
C PHE A 108 4.49 -2.97 -20.54
N ASP A 109 4.67 -4.26 -20.27
CA ASP A 109 3.63 -5.12 -19.68
C ASP A 109 3.52 -4.90 -18.17
N VAL A 110 4.65 -4.61 -17.52
CA VAL A 110 4.73 -4.32 -16.08
C VAL A 110 5.66 -3.14 -15.84
N VAL A 111 5.23 -2.20 -15.01
CA VAL A 111 6.04 -1.10 -14.50
C VAL A 111 6.11 -1.24 -12.98
N ILE A 112 7.32 -1.21 -12.43
CA ILE A 112 7.56 -1.42 -11.01
C ILE A 112 8.30 -0.21 -10.45
N ALA A 113 7.79 0.34 -9.35
CA ALA A 113 8.47 1.34 -8.54
C ALA A 113 8.67 0.75 -7.15
N LYS A 114 9.90 0.34 -6.83
CA LYS A 114 10.25 -0.18 -5.51
C LYS A 114 11.12 0.83 -4.77
N ASP A 115 10.68 1.23 -3.57
CA ASP A 115 11.38 2.18 -2.71
C ASP A 115 11.78 3.47 -3.47
N LEU A 116 10.83 3.99 -4.26
CA LEU A 116 11.05 5.11 -5.16
C LEU A 116 10.08 6.25 -4.91
N LEU A 117 8.80 5.96 -4.73
CA LEU A 117 7.76 6.98 -4.75
C LEU A 117 7.88 7.93 -3.57
N PHE A 118 8.51 7.53 -2.44
CA PHE A 118 8.87 8.44 -1.35
C PHE A 118 9.98 9.46 -1.69
N CYS A 119 10.66 9.30 -2.83
CA CYS A 119 11.71 10.16 -3.36
C CYS A 119 11.24 10.99 -4.57
N VAL A 120 9.95 10.97 -4.90
CA VAL A 120 9.36 11.62 -6.07
C VAL A 120 8.61 12.88 -5.65
N ASP A 121 8.88 14.01 -6.30
CA ASP A 121 8.31 15.30 -5.91
C ASP A 121 6.86 15.42 -6.43
N ASP A 122 6.60 15.23 -7.72
CA ASP A 122 5.24 15.18 -8.27
C ASP A 122 4.81 13.73 -8.56
N ALA A 123 4.45 13.03 -7.47
CA ALA A 123 3.99 11.64 -7.54
C ALA A 123 2.77 11.46 -8.47
N SER A 124 1.91 12.48 -8.58
CA SER A 124 0.70 12.42 -9.41
C SER A 124 1.06 12.47 -10.90
N ALA A 125 1.95 13.39 -11.29
CA ALA A 125 2.44 13.48 -12.66
C ALA A 125 3.26 12.25 -13.05
N ALA A 126 4.16 11.79 -12.17
CA ALA A 126 4.98 10.61 -12.39
C ALA A 126 4.12 9.36 -12.64
N ILE A 127 3.12 9.09 -11.79
CA ILE A 127 2.24 7.92 -11.96
C ILE A 127 1.39 8.03 -13.23
N ASN A 128 0.92 9.22 -13.63
CA ASN A 128 0.25 9.37 -14.92
C ASN A 128 1.17 9.03 -16.08
N ARG A 129 2.43 9.45 -16.01
CA ARG A 129 3.44 9.10 -17.00
C ARG A 129 3.71 7.59 -17.04
N TRP A 130 3.79 6.94 -15.88
CA TRP A 130 3.97 5.49 -15.75
C TRP A 130 2.77 4.70 -16.29
N LYS A 131 1.57 5.23 -16.11
CA LYS A 131 0.36 4.71 -16.76
C LYS A 131 0.48 4.81 -18.28
N ASP A 132 0.94 5.92 -18.83
CA ASP A 132 1.00 6.08 -20.30
C ASP A 132 1.95 5.07 -20.95
N ILE A 133 3.12 4.82 -20.35
CA ILE A 133 4.10 3.83 -20.86
C ILE A 133 3.64 2.37 -20.70
N LEU A 134 2.65 2.08 -19.85
CA LEU A 134 2.05 0.75 -19.75
C LEU A 134 1.21 0.42 -20.99
N ASN A 135 1.30 -0.82 -21.44
CA ASN A 135 0.34 -1.42 -22.35
C ASN A 135 -1.07 -1.37 -21.75
N PRO A 136 -2.13 -1.26 -22.57
CA PRO A 136 -3.48 -1.66 -22.16
C PRO A 136 -3.47 -3.03 -21.47
N GLY A 137 -4.06 -3.13 -20.27
CA GLY A 137 -4.03 -4.35 -19.45
C GLY A 137 -2.69 -4.64 -18.76
N GLY A 138 -1.71 -3.74 -18.86
CA GLY A 138 -0.43 -3.84 -18.17
C GLY A 138 -0.54 -3.46 -16.69
N PHE A 139 0.40 -3.93 -15.86
CA PHE A 139 0.34 -3.76 -14.41
C PHE A 139 1.36 -2.74 -13.88
N LEU A 140 0.88 -1.83 -13.03
CA LEU A 140 1.71 -1.02 -12.15
C LEU A 140 1.89 -1.75 -10.82
N ILE A 141 3.12 -1.82 -10.32
CA ILE A 141 3.45 -2.35 -9.00
C ILE A 141 4.21 -1.25 -8.24
N ILE A 142 3.64 -0.79 -7.13
CA ILE A 142 4.30 0.15 -6.21
C ILE A 142 4.61 -0.61 -4.93
N ALA A 143 5.89 -0.74 -4.60
CA ALA A 143 6.34 -1.38 -3.37
C ALA A 143 7.15 -0.37 -2.57
N ASP A 144 6.57 0.17 -1.52
CA ASP A 144 7.10 1.38 -0.89
C ASP A 144 6.74 1.43 0.60
N GLY A 145 7.06 2.52 1.28
CA GLY A 145 6.73 2.72 2.68
C GLY A 145 6.56 4.17 3.11
N ASN A 146 5.93 4.35 4.27
CA ASN A 146 5.76 5.66 4.90
C ASN A 146 6.97 6.04 5.76
N TYR A 147 8.18 5.91 5.20
CA TYR A 147 9.44 6.01 5.95
C TYR A 147 9.62 7.36 6.66
N ALA A 148 9.31 8.47 5.97
CA ALA A 148 9.42 9.83 6.50
C ALA A 148 8.07 10.43 6.98
N PHE A 149 6.97 9.66 6.95
CA PHE A 149 5.64 10.19 7.28
C PHE A 149 5.49 10.56 8.77
N HIS A 150 6.38 10.05 9.63
CA HIS A 150 6.44 10.41 11.05
C HIS A 150 6.70 11.91 11.27
N TYR A 151 7.38 12.61 10.36
CA TYR A 151 7.55 14.07 10.43
C TYR A 151 6.25 14.86 10.24
N LYS A 152 5.19 14.24 9.68
CA LYS A 152 3.92 14.88 9.34
C LYS A 152 2.74 14.36 10.14
N ASN A 153 2.91 13.27 10.89
CA ASN A 153 1.80 12.59 11.56
C ASN A 153 2.19 12.03 12.93
N GLU A 154 1.48 12.46 13.98
CA GLU A 154 1.74 12.07 15.37
C GLU A 154 1.63 10.55 15.61
N TRP A 155 0.76 9.84 14.87
CA TRP A 155 0.63 8.40 15.03
C TRP A 155 1.84 7.66 14.47
N TYR A 156 2.37 8.14 13.34
CA TYR A 156 3.61 7.62 12.78
C TYR A 156 4.83 8.05 13.59
N MET A 157 4.80 9.21 14.27
CA MET A 157 5.81 9.58 15.26
C MET A 157 5.81 8.63 16.47
N ASN A 158 4.64 8.38 17.07
CA ASN A 158 4.51 7.41 18.17
C ASN A 158 4.95 6.00 17.77
N ARG A 159 4.67 5.61 16.53
CA ARG A 159 5.14 4.35 15.95
C ARG A 159 6.66 4.35 15.79
N HIS A 160 7.23 5.39 15.19
CA HIS A 160 8.67 5.55 14.98
C HIS A 160 9.44 5.44 16.30
N GLU A 161 9.01 6.14 17.35
CA GLU A 161 9.63 6.03 18.68
C GLU A 161 9.57 4.61 19.26
N GLN A 162 8.46 3.89 19.06
CA GLN A 162 8.31 2.52 19.55
C GLN A 162 9.20 1.53 18.78
N ILE A 163 9.28 1.67 17.46
CA ILE A 163 10.16 0.86 16.61
C ILE A 163 11.62 1.11 17.02
N LEU A 164 12.04 2.37 17.16
CA LEU A 164 13.38 2.73 17.64
C LEU A 164 13.67 2.13 19.02
N ARG A 165 12.75 2.24 19.99
CA ARG A 165 12.94 1.65 21.33
C ARG A 165 13.05 0.13 21.31
N ARG A 166 12.30 -0.53 20.42
CA ARG A 166 12.21 -2.00 20.36
C ARG A 166 13.37 -2.62 19.60
N TYR A 167 13.83 -1.99 18.53
CA TYR A 167 14.78 -2.56 17.58
C TYR A 167 16.10 -1.79 17.49
N GLY A 168 16.17 -0.57 18.01
CA GLY A 168 17.36 0.30 17.93
C GLY A 168 17.50 1.07 16.62
N GLU A 169 16.67 0.78 15.62
CA GLU A 169 16.69 1.37 14.28
C GLU A 169 15.26 1.76 13.86
N ASP A 170 15.12 2.77 13.00
CA ASP A 170 13.83 3.13 12.41
C ASP A 170 13.59 2.41 11.06
N ASP A 171 12.40 2.56 10.48
CA ASP A 171 12.04 1.86 9.24
C ASP A 171 12.90 2.24 8.03
N MET A 172 13.43 3.46 7.99
CA MET A 172 14.28 3.95 6.91
C MET A 172 15.66 3.33 7.04
N GLN A 173 16.22 3.33 8.26
CA GLN A 173 17.48 2.65 8.57
C GLN A 173 17.38 1.15 8.28
N MET A 174 16.31 0.49 8.69
CA MET A 174 16.05 -0.92 8.38
C MET A 174 15.85 -1.20 6.88
N MET A 175 15.46 -0.19 6.08
CA MET A 175 15.30 -0.33 4.64
C MET A 175 16.65 -0.21 3.93
N LEU A 176 17.47 0.76 4.35
CA LEU A 176 18.77 1.04 3.75
C LEU A 176 19.87 0.08 4.21
N GLY A 177 19.78 -0.44 5.44
CA GLY A 177 20.81 -1.23 6.10
C GLY A 177 21.78 -0.37 6.92
N PRO A 178 22.68 -1.01 7.70
CA PRO A 178 23.42 -0.35 8.79
C PRO A 178 24.49 0.64 8.33
N ASP A 179 24.99 0.51 7.10
CA ASP A 179 26.14 1.28 6.59
C ASP A 179 25.74 2.59 5.90
N ILE A 180 24.44 2.94 5.93
CA ILE A 180 23.88 4.09 5.22
C ILE A 180 23.08 4.93 6.21
N ASP A 181 23.29 6.23 6.22
CA ASP A 181 22.63 7.17 7.13
C ASP A 181 21.15 7.37 6.75
N GLY A 182 20.25 6.64 7.43
CA GLY A 182 18.81 6.74 7.22
C GLY A 182 18.20 8.05 7.72
N GLU A 183 18.73 8.63 8.79
CA GLU A 183 18.24 9.91 9.31
C GLU A 183 18.47 11.03 8.29
N ARG A 184 19.66 11.07 7.67
CA ARG A 184 19.96 12.03 6.61
C ARG A 184 19.01 11.89 5.42
N LEU A 185 18.72 10.68 4.95
CA LEU A 185 17.75 10.49 3.87
C LEU A 185 16.36 10.99 4.30
N GLY A 186 15.94 10.67 5.52
CA GLY A 186 14.65 11.08 6.07
C GLY A 186 14.48 12.60 6.04
N LEU A 187 15.51 13.33 6.44
CA LEU A 187 15.54 14.80 6.40
C LEU A 187 15.50 15.37 4.97
N ILE A 188 16.13 14.70 4.00
CA ILE A 188 16.10 15.10 2.58
C ILE A 188 14.69 14.94 2.00
N VAL A 189 14.01 13.83 2.31
CA VAL A 189 12.73 13.47 1.66
C VAL A 189 11.48 13.93 2.42
N LYS A 190 11.60 14.39 3.67
CA LYS A 190 10.44 14.70 4.54
C LYS A 190 9.43 15.69 3.95
N ASP A 191 9.88 16.56 3.05
CA ASP A 191 9.05 17.62 2.45
C ASP A 191 8.58 17.29 1.02
N TYR A 192 8.95 16.13 0.48
CA TYR A 192 8.43 15.64 -0.80
C TYR A 192 6.94 15.30 -0.65
N TYR A 193 6.15 15.57 -1.69
CA TYR A 193 4.68 15.42 -1.66
C TYR A 193 4.22 14.05 -1.17
N SER A 194 4.85 12.98 -1.65
CA SER A 194 4.57 11.59 -1.28
C SER A 194 4.70 11.32 0.23
N ASN A 195 5.48 12.14 0.94
CA ASN A 195 5.67 12.06 2.39
C ASN A 195 4.74 13.01 3.16
N GLY A 196 3.93 13.82 2.47
CA GLY A 196 2.87 14.64 3.05
C GLY A 196 1.51 13.95 3.12
N VAL A 197 1.35 12.80 2.46
CA VAL A 197 0.11 12.02 2.40
C VAL A 197 0.28 10.62 2.99
N ARG A 198 -0.79 10.06 3.53
CA ARG A 198 -0.77 8.67 4.03
C ARG A 198 -0.90 7.70 2.85
N ARG A 199 0.09 6.83 2.68
CA ARG A 199 0.09 5.79 1.64
C ARG A 199 -0.07 4.39 2.28
N PRO A 200 -0.72 3.40 1.64
CA PRO A 200 -1.29 3.43 0.30
C PRO A 200 -2.71 4.04 0.23
N ASN A 201 -3.16 4.77 1.27
CA ASN A 201 -4.50 5.38 1.25
C ASN A 201 -4.67 6.36 0.09
N TRP A 202 -3.64 7.13 -0.21
CA TRP A 202 -3.64 8.04 -1.36
C TRP A 202 -3.80 7.30 -2.68
N GLU A 203 -3.04 6.22 -2.91
CA GLU A 203 -3.10 5.38 -4.11
C GLU A 203 -4.48 4.77 -4.32
N LEU A 204 -5.17 4.39 -3.24
CA LEU A 204 -6.55 3.86 -3.29
C LEU A 204 -7.55 4.85 -3.90
N TRP A 205 -7.36 6.14 -3.70
CA TRP A 205 -8.22 7.18 -4.27
C TRP A 205 -7.73 7.65 -5.63
N PHE A 206 -6.42 7.79 -5.78
CA PHE A 206 -5.81 8.38 -6.96
C PHE A 206 -5.82 7.44 -8.17
N LEU A 207 -5.40 6.19 -8.01
CA LEU A 207 -5.21 5.27 -9.14
C LEU A 207 -6.52 4.97 -9.91
N PRO A 208 -7.68 4.71 -9.26
CA PRO A 208 -8.95 4.54 -9.99
C PRO A 208 -9.34 5.79 -10.79
N GLY A 209 -9.11 6.98 -10.21
CA GLY A 209 -9.45 8.26 -10.83
C GLY A 209 -8.71 8.53 -12.15
N ILE A 210 -7.56 7.88 -12.36
CA ILE A 210 -6.76 8.02 -13.57
C ILE A 210 -6.83 6.82 -14.52
N GLY A 211 -7.72 5.85 -14.26
CA GLY A 211 -7.99 4.73 -15.17
C GLY A 211 -7.20 3.45 -14.90
N PHE A 212 -6.77 3.23 -13.66
CA PHE A 212 -6.41 1.89 -13.21
C PHE A 212 -7.63 1.14 -12.67
N GLU A 213 -7.54 -0.19 -12.62
CA GLU A 213 -8.52 -1.13 -12.06
C GLU A 213 -7.81 -2.35 -11.42
N ASP A 214 -8.57 -3.31 -10.89
CA ASP A 214 -8.06 -4.58 -10.33
C ASP A 214 -6.92 -4.43 -9.31
N PHE A 215 -7.18 -3.62 -8.28
CA PHE A 215 -6.17 -3.27 -7.28
C PHE A 215 -6.00 -4.33 -6.20
N THR A 216 -4.75 -4.55 -5.77
CA THR A 216 -4.47 -5.29 -4.53
C THR A 216 -3.53 -4.49 -3.64
N ILE A 217 -3.71 -4.64 -2.32
CA ILE A 217 -2.82 -4.08 -1.31
C ILE A 217 -2.37 -5.17 -0.36
N LYS A 218 -1.06 -5.30 -0.19
CA LYS A 218 -0.45 -6.22 0.76
C LYS A 218 0.51 -5.45 1.64
N TYR A 219 0.25 -5.40 2.94
CA TYR A 219 1.19 -4.86 3.93
C TYR A 219 2.34 -5.83 4.16
N ARG A 220 3.57 -5.32 4.28
CA ARG A 220 4.80 -6.12 4.34
C ARG A 220 5.78 -5.68 5.43
N ASP A 221 5.27 -5.18 6.55
CA ASP A 221 6.14 -4.78 7.64
C ASP A 221 6.97 -5.97 8.15
N VAL A 222 8.25 -5.71 8.41
CA VAL A 222 9.22 -6.69 8.91
C VAL A 222 9.19 -6.85 10.43
N ALA A 223 8.49 -5.93 11.11
CA ALA A 223 8.41 -5.83 12.55
C ALA A 223 6.95 -5.79 13.01
N ASP A 224 6.71 -6.08 14.29
CA ASP A 224 5.41 -5.85 14.89
C ASP A 224 5.15 -4.34 14.98
N THR A 225 4.29 -3.85 14.09
CA THR A 225 3.97 -2.43 13.91
C THR A 225 2.80 -1.96 14.75
N SER A 226 2.46 -2.73 15.78
CA SER A 226 1.41 -2.36 16.70
C SER A 226 1.87 -1.32 17.71
N ILE A 227 1.04 -0.29 17.89
CA ILE A 227 1.21 0.74 18.91
C ILE A 227 0.09 0.64 19.94
N LEU A 228 0.40 0.94 21.20
CA LEU A 228 -0.60 1.04 22.24
C LEU A 228 -1.18 2.46 22.27
N VAL A 229 -2.48 2.60 21.98
CA VAL A 229 -3.20 3.88 22.07
C VAL A 229 -4.38 3.70 22.99
N ARG A 230 -4.38 4.42 24.13
CA ARG A 230 -5.44 4.37 25.15
C ARG A 230 -5.78 2.92 25.58
N GLY A 231 -4.75 2.07 25.72
CA GLY A 231 -4.89 0.67 26.13
C GLY A 231 -5.31 -0.30 25.03
N LYS A 232 -5.51 0.16 23.79
CA LYS A 232 -5.78 -0.69 22.63
C LYS A 232 -4.55 -0.82 21.73
N LEU A 233 -4.30 -2.03 21.24
CA LEU A 233 -3.23 -2.33 20.32
C LEU A 233 -3.70 -2.01 18.88
N ILE A 234 -3.01 -1.09 18.19
CA ILE A 234 -3.37 -0.61 16.86
C ILE A 234 -2.19 -0.83 15.92
N VAL A 235 -2.41 -1.58 14.83
CA VAL A 235 -1.40 -1.83 13.81
C VAL A 235 -1.32 -0.62 12.87
N ILE A 236 -0.14 0.00 12.78
CA ILE A 236 0.13 1.08 11.84
C ILE A 236 1.15 0.58 10.83
N PRO A 237 0.72 0.17 9.63
CA PRO A 237 1.65 -0.34 8.66
C PRO A 237 2.52 0.78 8.07
N CYS A 238 3.79 0.46 7.83
CA CYS A 238 4.72 1.34 7.14
C CYS A 238 4.93 0.87 5.71
N ARG A 239 5.25 -0.41 5.51
CA ARG A 239 5.62 -0.98 4.21
C ARG A 239 4.44 -1.68 3.55
N TYR A 240 4.29 -1.49 2.24
CA TYR A 240 3.18 -2.05 1.47
C TYR A 240 3.58 -2.35 0.03
N VAL A 241 2.74 -3.15 -0.63
CA VAL A 241 2.75 -3.36 -2.08
C VAL A 241 1.35 -3.09 -2.60
N VAL A 242 1.24 -2.17 -3.54
CA VAL A 242 0.06 -1.89 -4.36
C VAL A 242 0.30 -2.50 -5.73
N THR A 243 -0.69 -3.22 -6.25
CA THR A 243 -0.72 -3.63 -7.67
C THR A 243 -1.97 -3.05 -8.31
N ALA A 244 -1.88 -2.61 -9.56
CA ALA A 244 -2.98 -2.01 -10.29
C ALA A 244 -2.89 -2.33 -11.79
N CYS A 245 -4.00 -2.71 -12.42
CA CYS A 245 -4.08 -2.94 -13.86
C CYS A 245 -4.46 -1.65 -14.59
N LYS A 246 -3.75 -1.29 -15.66
CA LYS A 246 -4.18 -0.18 -16.53
C LYS A 246 -5.37 -0.66 -17.35
N LYS A 247 -6.50 0.05 -17.22
CA LYS A 247 -7.71 -0.26 -17.99
C LYS A 247 -7.41 -0.27 -19.49
N ALA A 248 -7.85 -1.33 -20.17
CA ALA A 248 -7.75 -1.38 -21.62
C ALA A 248 -8.72 -0.37 -22.27
N PRO A 249 -8.36 0.29 -23.39
CA PRO A 249 -9.34 1.04 -24.17
C PRO A 249 -10.48 0.09 -24.57
N ASP A 250 -11.73 0.51 -24.35
CA ASP A 250 -12.92 -0.27 -24.73
C ASP A 250 -12.86 -0.59 -26.23
N GLN A 251 -12.39 -1.78 -26.59
CA GLN A 251 -12.59 -2.33 -27.93
C GLN A 251 -13.94 -3.03 -27.94
N ASP A 252 -14.90 -2.38 -28.60
CA ASP A 252 -16.13 -2.98 -29.14
C ASP A 252 -16.91 -3.91 -28.16
N ARG A 253 -17.34 -3.32 -27.04
CA ARG A 253 -18.62 -3.74 -26.45
C ARG A 253 -19.65 -2.76 -26.95
N SER A 254 -20.49 -3.18 -27.89
CA SER A 254 -21.74 -2.51 -28.24
C SER A 254 -22.45 -2.08 -26.96
N ARG A 255 -22.35 -0.79 -26.61
CA ARG A 255 -23.05 -0.19 -25.47
C ARG A 255 -24.56 -0.37 -25.68
N PRO A 256 -25.32 -0.97 -24.76
CA PRO A 256 -26.59 -0.38 -24.45
C PRO A 256 -26.29 0.97 -23.77
N GLU A 257 -26.86 2.06 -24.29
CA GLU A 257 -26.90 3.33 -23.58
C GLU A 257 -27.66 3.14 -22.26
N THR A 258 -26.95 2.87 -21.18
CA THR A 258 -27.34 3.32 -19.84
C THR A 258 -26.07 3.70 -19.08
N SER A 259 -26.06 4.95 -18.61
CA SER A 259 -25.08 5.45 -17.66
C SER A 259 -25.22 4.67 -16.35
N GLU A 260 -24.40 3.66 -16.16
CA GLU A 260 -24.18 3.09 -14.83
C GLU A 260 -22.75 3.41 -14.44
N HIS A 261 -22.63 4.44 -13.59
CA HIS A 261 -21.54 4.53 -12.62
C HIS A 261 -21.30 3.13 -12.04
N PRO A 262 -20.07 2.74 -11.66
CA PRO A 262 -19.89 1.50 -10.90
C PRO A 262 -20.84 1.56 -9.71
N VAL A 263 -21.92 0.80 -9.80
CA VAL A 263 -22.79 0.54 -8.67
C VAL A 263 -21.92 -0.32 -7.80
N TYR A 264 -21.24 0.31 -6.85
CA TYR A 264 -20.76 -0.41 -5.69
C TYR A 264 -22.00 -1.12 -5.17
N ASP A 265 -22.06 -2.44 -5.31
CA ASP A 265 -23.07 -3.27 -4.65
C ASP A 265 -22.72 -3.28 -3.16
N VAL A 266 -22.77 -2.09 -2.56
CA VAL A 266 -22.77 -1.96 -1.13
C VAL A 266 -24.20 -2.14 -0.76
N ASP A 267 -24.47 -3.25 -0.08
CA ASP A 267 -25.79 -3.49 0.48
C ASP A 267 -26.21 -2.23 1.24
N ASP A 268 -27.20 -1.50 0.70
CA ASP A 268 -27.73 -0.25 1.26
C ASP A 268 -28.05 -0.40 2.76
N LYS A 269 -28.36 -1.63 3.18
CA LYS A 269 -28.62 -1.99 4.58
C LYS A 269 -27.41 -1.80 5.46
N VAL A 270 -26.18 -2.02 4.99
CA VAL A 270 -24.96 -1.85 5.78
C VAL A 270 -24.75 -0.37 6.10
N PHE A 271 -24.79 0.52 5.11
CA PHE A 271 -24.65 1.96 5.36
C PHE A 271 -25.83 2.52 6.16
N SER A 272 -27.06 2.07 5.86
CA SER A 272 -28.24 2.43 6.65
C SER A 272 -28.10 1.98 8.11
N ALA A 273 -27.55 0.79 8.35
CA ALA A 273 -27.28 0.29 9.69
C ALA A 273 -26.18 1.10 10.38
N LEU A 274 -25.11 1.48 9.69
CA LEU A 274 -24.00 2.25 10.27
C LEU A 274 -24.32 3.75 10.46
N GLY A 275 -25.33 4.28 9.76
CA GLY A 275 -25.75 5.69 9.85
C GLY A 275 -26.42 6.10 11.17
N ASN A 276 -26.51 5.22 12.18
CA ASN A 276 -27.15 5.52 13.45
C ASN A 276 -26.18 5.39 14.64
N LYS A 277 -26.12 6.44 15.45
CA LYS A 277 -25.22 6.55 16.61
C LYS A 277 -25.34 5.40 17.63
N ILE A 278 -26.55 4.89 17.87
CA ILE A 278 -26.79 3.81 18.84
C ILE A 278 -26.26 2.49 18.28
N ARG A 279 -26.49 2.20 17.00
CA ARG A 279 -25.95 1.01 16.33
C ARG A 279 -24.43 1.01 16.28
N LEU A 280 -23.80 2.17 16.04
CA LEU A 280 -22.35 2.32 16.14
C LEU A 280 -21.83 2.05 17.56
N HIS A 281 -22.54 2.48 18.61
CA HIS A 281 -22.18 2.15 19.99
C HIS A 281 -22.36 0.67 20.30
N ILE A 282 -23.43 0.02 19.82
CA ILE A 282 -23.62 -1.43 19.97
C ILE A 282 -22.45 -2.19 19.32
N ILE A 283 -22.02 -1.78 18.12
CA ILE A 283 -20.85 -2.38 17.45
C ILE A 283 -19.58 -2.22 18.29
N ARG A 284 -19.35 -1.05 18.92
CA ARG A 284 -18.21 -0.81 19.82
C ARG A 284 -18.27 -1.64 21.10
N ILE A 285 -19.47 -1.87 21.63
CA ILE A 285 -19.69 -2.73 22.80
C ILE A 285 -19.35 -4.18 22.44
N LEU A 286 -19.84 -4.66 21.29
CA LEU A 286 -19.60 -6.01 20.80
C LEU A 286 -18.17 -6.24 20.28
N GLU A 287 -17.37 -5.19 20.12
CA GLU A 287 -15.92 -5.27 19.92
C GLU A 287 -15.21 -5.76 21.20
N ILE A 288 -15.72 -5.40 22.38
CA ILE A 288 -15.11 -5.75 23.67
C ILE A 288 -15.39 -7.23 24.00
N GLY A 289 -16.54 -7.74 23.58
CA GLY A 289 -16.90 -9.13 23.78
C GLY A 289 -18.33 -9.39 23.35
N ASP A 290 -18.69 -10.67 23.29
CA ASP A 290 -20.06 -11.07 22.97
C ASP A 290 -20.99 -10.71 24.12
N MET A 291 -22.16 -10.16 23.81
CA MET A 291 -23.09 -9.72 24.84
C MET A 291 -24.53 -10.05 24.49
N ASN A 292 -25.36 -10.21 25.51
CA ASN A 292 -26.79 -10.35 25.39
C ASN A 292 -27.49 -8.98 25.44
N VAL A 293 -28.79 -8.96 25.16
CA VAL A 293 -29.59 -7.71 25.09
C VAL A 293 -29.58 -6.92 26.41
N MET A 294 -29.57 -7.62 27.56
CA MET A 294 -29.59 -7.00 28.87
C MET A 294 -28.27 -6.26 29.15
N GLU A 295 -27.13 -6.91 28.90
CA GLU A 295 -25.80 -6.31 29.07
C GLU A 295 -25.60 -5.09 28.18
N ILE A 296 -26.06 -5.15 26.93
CA ILE A 296 -25.99 -4.03 25.97
C ILE A 296 -26.91 -2.88 26.42
N SER A 297 -28.11 -3.20 26.92
CA SER A 297 -29.07 -2.23 27.45
C SER A 297 -28.52 -1.48 28.66
N GLU A 298 -27.87 -2.18 29.59
CA GLU A 298 -27.22 -1.60 30.76
C GLU A 298 -26.07 -0.65 30.37
N GLN A 299 -25.20 -1.06 29.43
CA GLN A 299 -24.09 -0.23 29.00
C GLN A 299 -24.51 1.02 28.22
N LEU A 300 -25.60 0.94 27.46
CA LEU A 300 -26.10 2.08 26.68
C LEU A 300 -27.05 2.98 27.48
N GLY A 301 -27.57 2.51 28.60
CA GLY A 301 -28.59 3.21 29.37
C GLY A 301 -29.90 3.38 28.61
N ILE A 302 -30.24 2.44 27.72
CA ILE A 302 -31.48 2.47 26.93
C ILE A 302 -32.29 1.18 27.13
N PRO A 303 -33.62 1.22 26.99
CA PRO A 303 -34.49 0.05 27.15
C PRO A 303 -34.15 -1.16 26.25
N GLN A 304 -34.34 -2.38 26.74
CA GLN A 304 -34.02 -3.62 26.01
C GLN A 304 -34.81 -3.81 24.69
N ASN A 305 -36.04 -3.27 24.62
CA ASN A 305 -36.83 -3.27 23.38
C ASN A 305 -36.16 -2.43 22.29
N ASP A 306 -35.58 -1.29 22.65
CA ASP A 306 -34.85 -0.42 21.71
C ASP A 306 -33.53 -1.07 21.26
N VAL A 307 -32.81 -1.70 22.20
CA VAL A 307 -31.62 -2.50 21.87
C VAL A 307 -31.97 -3.64 20.91
N SER A 308 -33.05 -4.38 21.18
CA SER A 308 -33.50 -5.49 20.33
C SER A 308 -33.83 -5.04 18.92
N TYR A 309 -34.47 -3.87 18.77
CA TYR A 309 -34.73 -3.25 17.48
C TYR A 309 -33.43 -2.96 16.71
N HIS A 310 -32.43 -2.39 17.38
CA HIS A 310 -31.14 -2.10 16.77
C HIS A 310 -30.34 -3.35 16.40
N LEU A 311 -30.33 -4.37 17.26
CA LEU A 311 -29.68 -5.66 17.00
C LEU A 311 -30.31 -6.39 15.81
N ARG A 312 -31.63 -6.29 15.65
CA ARG A 312 -32.32 -6.84 14.47
C ARG A 312 -31.81 -6.22 13.18
N ILE A 313 -31.71 -4.88 13.12
CA ILE A 313 -31.20 -4.15 11.94
C ILE A 313 -29.75 -4.52 11.66
N LEU A 314 -28.90 -4.59 12.68
CA LEU A 314 -27.50 -4.98 12.54
C LEU A 314 -27.34 -6.41 12.02
N ARG A 315 -28.25 -7.32 12.41
CA ARG A 315 -28.27 -8.71 11.93
C ARG A 315 -28.81 -8.81 10.50
N GLU A 316 -29.83 -8.03 10.14
CA GLU A 316 -30.37 -7.96 8.76
C GLU A 316 -29.36 -7.40 7.76
N ALA A 317 -28.35 -6.66 8.24
CA ALA A 317 -27.22 -6.15 7.48
C ALA A 317 -25.95 -7.03 7.60
N ASP A 318 -26.04 -8.24 8.17
CA ASP A 318 -24.92 -9.17 8.36
C ASP A 318 -23.69 -8.59 9.11
N ILE A 319 -23.91 -7.56 9.94
CA ILE A 319 -22.86 -6.95 10.78
C ILE A 319 -22.64 -7.79 12.04
N ILE A 320 -23.72 -8.37 12.58
CA ILE A 320 -23.69 -9.21 13.78
C ILE A 320 -24.39 -10.54 13.55
N VAL A 321 -23.91 -11.56 14.25
CA VAL A 321 -24.56 -12.87 14.37
C VAL A 321 -25.04 -13.08 15.79
N SER A 322 -25.99 -13.99 15.97
CA SER A 322 -26.51 -14.36 17.28
C SER A 322 -26.46 -15.86 17.49
N ARG A 323 -26.08 -16.30 18.70
CA ARG A 323 -26.20 -17.69 19.14
C ARG A 323 -27.09 -17.77 20.38
N ASN A 324 -27.69 -18.95 20.60
CA ASN A 324 -28.41 -19.21 21.84
C ASN A 324 -27.42 -19.70 22.90
N GLU A 325 -27.48 -19.11 24.09
CA GLU A 325 -26.66 -19.47 25.24
C GLU A 325 -27.58 -19.55 26.47
N GLY A 326 -27.97 -20.78 26.82
CA GLY A 326 -29.01 -21.03 27.82
C GLY A 326 -30.37 -20.47 27.40
N LYS A 327 -30.98 -19.63 28.24
CA LYS A 327 -32.25 -18.93 27.96
C LYS A 327 -32.06 -17.61 27.20
N ASN A 328 -30.81 -17.19 27.00
CA ASN A 328 -30.48 -15.89 26.42
C ASN A 328 -29.94 -16.05 25.00
N LYS A 329 -30.07 -14.97 24.23
CA LYS A 329 -29.42 -14.84 22.93
C LYS A 329 -28.23 -13.89 23.07
N VAL A 330 -27.06 -14.37 22.67
CA VAL A 330 -25.78 -13.66 22.74
C VAL A 330 -25.37 -13.26 21.32
N TYR A 331 -24.92 -12.02 21.17
CA TYR A 331 -24.58 -11.41 19.89
C TYR A 331 -23.07 -11.19 19.78
N ARG A 332 -22.54 -11.33 18.56
CA ARG A 332 -21.12 -11.12 18.21
C ARG A 332 -21.01 -10.43 16.85
N LEU A 333 -19.95 -9.65 16.64
CA LEU A 333 -19.57 -9.14 15.33
C LEU A 333 -19.21 -10.29 14.36
N GLN A 334 -19.85 -10.34 13.18
CA GLN A 334 -19.65 -11.42 12.21
C GLN A 334 -18.25 -11.41 11.61
N ASN A 335 -17.75 -10.22 11.23
CA ASN A 335 -16.42 -10.02 10.67
C ASN A 335 -15.74 -8.81 11.33
N PRO A 336 -15.23 -8.96 12.57
CA PRO A 336 -14.70 -7.84 13.36
C PRO A 336 -13.64 -7.03 12.59
N LYS A 337 -12.70 -7.72 11.91
CA LYS A 337 -11.63 -7.08 11.13
C LYS A 337 -12.13 -6.14 10.03
N HIS A 338 -13.15 -6.55 9.26
CA HIS A 338 -13.72 -5.71 8.20
C HIS A 338 -14.50 -4.53 8.78
N ILE A 339 -15.25 -4.76 9.86
CA ILE A 339 -16.00 -3.71 10.56
C ILE A 339 -15.03 -2.68 11.16
N TYR A 340 -13.91 -3.11 11.73
CA TYR A 340 -12.85 -2.20 12.20
C TYR A 340 -12.28 -1.36 11.08
N SER A 341 -11.95 -1.99 9.94
CA SER A 341 -11.45 -1.25 8.78
C SER A 341 -12.45 -0.20 8.31
N LEU A 342 -13.74 -0.54 8.24
CA LEU A 342 -14.78 0.38 7.78
C LEU A 342 -15.03 1.53 8.78
N LEU A 343 -15.12 1.23 10.08
CA LEU A 343 -15.27 2.25 11.12
C LEU A 343 -14.05 3.17 11.20
N ASN A 344 -12.84 2.62 11.01
CA ASN A 344 -11.63 3.42 10.92
C ASN A 344 -11.68 4.33 9.69
N THR A 345 -12.07 3.82 8.52
CA THR A 345 -12.26 4.65 7.32
C THR A 345 -13.29 5.76 7.53
N LEU A 346 -14.45 5.48 8.13
CA LEU A 346 -15.48 6.49 8.43
C LEU A 346 -14.99 7.53 9.44
N TYR A 347 -14.24 7.10 10.45
CA TYR A 347 -13.61 8.02 11.41
C TYR A 347 -12.58 8.90 10.72
N LEU A 348 -11.74 8.34 9.84
CA LEU A 348 -10.76 9.10 9.06
C LEU A 348 -11.45 10.13 8.15
N MET A 349 -12.44 9.71 7.38
CA MET A 349 -13.25 10.58 6.51
C MET A 349 -13.90 11.74 7.28
N ARG A 350 -14.51 11.47 8.44
CA ARG A 350 -15.19 12.52 9.23
C ARG A 350 -14.22 13.58 9.77
N ASN A 351 -13.00 13.17 10.10
CA ASN A 351 -12.00 14.07 10.69
C ASN A 351 -11.06 14.67 9.64
N GLY A 352 -11.27 14.38 8.35
CA GLY A 352 -10.42 14.88 7.26
C GLY A 352 -8.99 14.34 7.31
N LEU A 353 -8.83 13.09 7.77
CA LEU A 353 -7.55 12.43 8.07
C LEU A 353 -7.13 11.42 7.00
#